data_AF-A0A382TDL8-F1
#
_entry.id   AF-A0A382TDL8-F1
#
_cell.length_a   1.000
_cell.length_b   1.000
_cell.length_c   1.000
_cell.angle_alpha   90.00
_cell.angle_beta   90.00
_cell.angle_gamma   90.00
#
_symmetry.space_group_name_H-M   'P 1'
#
loop_
_entity.id
_entity.type
_entity.pdbx_description
1 polymer ?
#
loop_
_entity_poly.entity_id
_entity_poly.type
_entity_poly.pdbx_seq_one_letter_code
_entity_poly.pdbx_strand_id
1 'polypeptide(L)'
;MIFFWSVILLCLQMFSMSTMVSIGGPLHDYVNRPEPKFSWEQTSGQIDHNLGTVYSLKLTSQEWKGIVWRHNLQVFVPSELIYPSSMLLVVNGGSNDSQPDKEDMELGLKLANLSGSACAMLSQVPNQPLYDGKREDDLIAHTFEKYLELGDATWLLLLPMVNSAIKAMDTAQIFMDQTLQITVKDFVITG
;
A
#
# COMPACT_ATOMS: atom_id res chain seq x y z
N MET A 1 1.71 70.34 9.29
CA MET A 1 0.29 70.12 8.95
C MET A 1 0.24 68.85 8.10
N ILE A 2 0.06 67.70 8.74
CA ILE A 2 -1.20 66.94 8.87
C ILE A 2 -1.42 66.01 7.65
N PHE A 3 -1.25 64.72 7.93
CA PHE A 3 -1.90 63.51 7.40
C PHE A 3 -1.88 63.23 5.89
N PHE A 4 -1.45 62.01 5.51
CA PHE A 4 -2.36 61.02 4.91
C PHE A 4 -1.81 59.59 5.06
N TRP A 5 -2.75 58.67 5.27
CA TRP A 5 -2.64 57.32 5.79
C TRP A 5 -1.92 56.25 4.94
N SER A 6 -1.45 55.23 5.66
CA SER A 6 -1.28 53.82 5.30
C SER A 6 -2.31 53.28 4.30
N VAL A 7 -1.83 52.72 3.18
CA VAL A 7 -2.59 51.72 2.39
C VAL A 7 -1.61 50.71 1.77
N ILE A 8 -1.56 49.52 2.38
CA ILE A 8 -1.53 48.22 1.72
C ILE A 8 -0.36 47.98 0.73
N LEU A 9 0.74 47.43 1.24
CA LEU A 9 1.64 46.58 0.46
C LEU A 9 1.52 45.12 0.91
N LEU A 10 0.27 44.63 1.04
CA LEU A 10 0.00 43.19 1.02
C LEU A 10 0.01 42.78 -0.46
N CYS A 11 1.21 42.63 -1.02
CA CYS A 11 1.36 42.03 -2.34
C CYS A 11 0.91 40.58 -2.20
N LEU A 12 -0.31 40.29 -2.64
CA LEU A 12 -0.87 38.96 -2.71
C LEU A 12 0.18 38.03 -3.34
N GLN A 13 0.69 37.08 -2.55
CA GLN A 13 1.13 35.82 -3.12
C GLN A 13 -0.11 35.08 -3.58
N MET A 14 -0.65 35.48 -4.74
CA MET A 14 -1.53 34.62 -5.51
C MET A 14 -0.65 33.45 -5.97
N PHE A 15 -0.54 32.43 -5.12
CA PHE A 15 -0.12 31.12 -5.55
C PHE A 15 -1.21 30.64 -6.50
N SER A 16 -1.01 30.91 -7.79
CA SER A 16 -1.83 30.37 -8.86
C SER A 16 -1.69 28.86 -8.76
N MET A 17 -2.72 28.22 -8.19
CA MET A 17 -2.82 26.78 -8.09
C MET A 17 -3.13 26.28 -9.50
N SER A 18 -2.07 26.19 -10.32
CA SER A 18 -2.13 25.56 -11.63
C SER A 18 -2.56 24.13 -11.40
N THR A 19 -3.82 23.81 -11.73
CA THR A 19 -4.26 22.43 -11.82
C THR A 19 -3.41 21.78 -12.89
N MET A 20 -2.42 20.98 -12.48
CA MET A 20 -1.75 20.08 -13.42
C MET A 20 -2.83 19.19 -14.00
N VAL A 21 -3.17 19.41 -15.27
CA VAL A 21 -3.83 18.39 -16.06
C VAL A 21 -2.82 17.26 -16.16
N SER A 22 -3.05 16.19 -15.40
CA SER A 22 -2.21 15.02 -15.51
C SER A 22 -2.37 14.44 -16.92
N ILE A 23 -1.24 14.09 -17.53
CA ILE A 23 -1.18 13.49 -18.87
C ILE A 23 -1.44 11.97 -18.79
N GLY A 24 -1.49 11.41 -17.57
CA GLY A 24 -1.79 10.01 -17.31
C GLY A 24 -3.29 9.68 -17.31
N GLY A 25 -3.60 8.38 -17.43
CA GLY A 25 -4.95 7.88 -17.15
C GLY A 25 -5.22 7.79 -15.64
N PRO A 26 -6.47 7.51 -15.22
CA PRO A 26 -6.87 7.56 -13.80
C PRO A 26 -5.99 6.74 -12.85
N LEU A 27 -5.52 5.56 -13.30
CA LEU A 27 -4.60 4.74 -12.51
C LEU A 27 -3.25 5.41 -12.30
N HIS A 28 -2.65 5.95 -13.37
CA HIS A 28 -1.36 6.62 -13.31
C HIS A 28 -1.42 7.82 -12.35
N ASP A 29 -2.49 8.60 -12.45
CA ASP A 29 -2.68 9.79 -11.62
C ASP A 29 -2.85 9.41 -10.15
N TYR A 30 -3.63 8.35 -9.89
CA TYR A 30 -3.91 7.89 -8.55
C TYR A 30 -2.65 7.40 -7.83
N VAL A 31 -1.83 6.57 -8.48
CA VAL A 31 -0.64 5.97 -7.82
C VAL A 31 0.51 6.96 -7.64
N ASN A 32 0.55 8.05 -8.43
CA ASN A 32 1.59 9.08 -8.33
C ASN A 32 1.23 10.23 -7.37
N ARG A 33 0.04 10.22 -6.77
CA ARG A 33 -0.37 11.27 -5.84
C ARG A 33 0.41 11.15 -4.51
N PRO A 34 0.54 12.26 -3.75
CA PRO A 34 1.10 12.19 -2.40
C PRO A 34 0.26 11.32 -1.46
N GLU A 35 0.92 10.49 -0.65
CA GLU A 35 0.27 9.66 0.37
C GLU A 35 0.77 10.04 1.78
N PRO A 36 0.26 11.12 2.37
CA PRO A 36 0.77 11.63 3.66
C PRO A 36 0.47 10.72 4.85
N LYS A 37 -0.43 9.75 4.69
CA LYS A 37 -0.76 8.74 5.72
C LYS A 37 0.07 7.48 5.59
N PHE A 38 0.87 7.33 4.54
CA PHE A 38 1.73 6.15 4.37
C PHE A 38 2.68 6.03 5.55
N SER A 39 2.61 4.89 6.24
CA SER A 39 3.47 4.56 7.36
C SER A 39 3.51 3.05 7.55
N TRP A 40 4.56 2.56 8.19
CA TRP A 40 4.63 1.15 8.57
C TRP A 40 5.45 0.99 9.84
N GLU A 41 5.20 -0.10 10.55
CA GLU A 41 5.94 -0.49 11.74
C GLU A 41 6.04 -2.02 11.81
N GLN A 42 7.12 -2.52 12.40
CA GLN A 42 7.24 -3.93 12.72
C GLN A 42 6.54 -4.20 14.06
N THR A 43 5.54 -5.08 14.09
CA THR A 43 4.70 -5.28 15.29
C THR A 43 5.08 -6.46 16.16
N SER A 44 5.75 -7.46 15.59
CA SER A 44 6.26 -8.61 16.33
C SER A 44 7.76 -8.73 16.10
N GLY A 45 8.48 -9.36 17.03
CA GLY A 45 9.84 -9.83 16.74
C GLY A 45 9.87 -10.74 15.52
N GLN A 46 11.08 -11.07 15.06
CA GLN A 46 11.27 -12.09 14.04
C GLN A 46 10.89 -13.48 14.58
N ILE A 47 10.33 -14.33 13.73
CA ILE A 47 10.09 -15.74 14.04
C ILE A 47 11.09 -16.56 13.22
N ASP A 48 11.99 -17.25 13.92
CA ASP A 48 12.92 -18.19 13.30
C ASP A 48 12.24 -19.54 13.06
N HIS A 49 12.38 -20.06 11.85
CA HIS A 49 11.80 -21.32 11.40
C HIS A 49 12.84 -22.12 10.62
N ASN A 50 12.68 -23.45 10.52
CA ASN A 50 13.67 -24.29 9.82
C ASN A 50 13.79 -23.96 8.32
N LEU A 51 12.76 -23.34 7.74
CA LEU A 51 12.71 -22.90 6.35
C LEU A 51 13.17 -21.46 6.14
N GLY A 52 13.41 -20.69 7.20
CA GLY A 52 13.75 -19.27 7.08
C GLY A 52 13.21 -18.43 8.24
N THR A 53 13.21 -17.12 8.06
CA THR A 53 12.77 -16.16 9.09
C THR A 53 11.55 -15.38 8.61
N VAL A 54 10.61 -15.14 9.52
CA VAL A 54 9.37 -14.40 9.25
C VAL A 54 9.36 -13.09 10.04
N TYR A 55 9.02 -12.00 9.38
CA TYR A 55 8.86 -10.67 9.96
C TYR A 55 7.42 -10.20 9.74
N SER A 56 6.78 -9.67 10.78
CA SER A 56 5.41 -9.14 10.67
C SER A 56 5.38 -7.62 10.82
N LEU A 57 4.79 -6.96 9.84
CA LEU A 57 4.68 -5.52 9.72
C LEU A 57 3.20 -5.12 9.67
N LYS A 58 2.87 -3.99 10.28
CA LYS A 58 1.62 -3.27 10.03
C LYS A 58 1.91 -2.15 9.05
N LEU A 59 1.14 -2.10 7.98
CA LEU A 59 1.26 -1.11 6.92
C LEU A 59 0.00 -0.24 6.89
N THR A 60 0.16 1.07 6.97
CA THR A 60 -0.85 2.03 6.52
C THR A 60 -0.50 2.43 5.09
N SER A 61 -1.28 2.02 4.10
CA SER A 61 -0.96 2.27 2.70
C SER A 61 -1.35 3.69 2.27
N GLN A 62 -2.53 4.14 2.68
CA GLN A 62 -3.14 5.37 2.19
C GLN A 62 -4.36 5.79 3.02
N GLU A 63 -4.94 6.93 2.66
CA GLU A 63 -6.31 7.29 3.01
C GLU A 63 -7.15 7.41 1.75
N TRP A 64 -8.27 6.70 1.70
CA TRP A 64 -9.16 6.70 0.54
C TRP A 64 -10.58 7.06 0.98
N LYS A 65 -11.13 8.12 0.38
CA LYS A 65 -12.45 8.69 0.73
C LYS A 65 -12.61 8.93 2.25
N GLY A 66 -11.54 9.40 2.91
CA GLY A 66 -11.50 9.67 4.35
C GLY A 66 -11.30 8.43 5.24
N ILE A 67 -11.10 7.26 4.66
CA ILE A 67 -10.90 5.99 5.36
C ILE A 67 -9.43 5.63 5.29
N VAL A 68 -8.78 5.43 6.44
CA VAL A 68 -7.36 5.03 6.51
C VAL A 68 -7.24 3.53 6.28
N TRP A 69 -6.47 3.13 5.26
CA TRP A 69 -6.29 1.74 4.87
C TRP A 69 -5.10 1.12 5.60
N ARG A 70 -5.34 0.03 6.34
CA ARG A 70 -4.34 -0.69 7.14
C ARG A 70 -4.28 -2.16 6.80
N HIS A 71 -3.06 -2.71 6.72
CA HIS A 71 -2.79 -4.05 6.23
C HIS A 71 -1.84 -4.80 7.17
N ASN A 72 -1.95 -6.13 7.19
CA ASN A 72 -0.86 -6.99 7.64
C ASN A 72 0.03 -7.30 6.44
N LEU A 73 1.33 -7.05 6.62
CA LEU A 73 2.37 -7.39 5.66
C LEU A 73 3.37 -8.32 6.36
N GLN A 74 3.53 -9.54 5.87
CA GLN A 74 4.55 -10.45 6.36
C GLN A 74 5.66 -10.59 5.33
N VAL A 75 6.91 -10.54 5.78
CA VAL A 75 8.10 -10.76 4.94
C VAL A 75 8.78 -12.05 5.38
N PHE A 76 8.96 -12.95 4.42
CA PHE A 76 9.53 -14.28 4.58
C PHE A 76 10.87 -14.34 3.86
N VAL A 77 11.93 -14.59 4.61
CA VAL A 77 13.28 -14.72 4.06
C VAL A 77 13.70 -16.18 4.17
N PRO A 78 13.93 -16.89 3.05
CA PRO A 78 14.29 -18.30 3.09
C PRO A 78 15.69 -18.48 3.68
N SER A 79 15.96 -19.67 4.21
CA SER A 79 17.29 -20.02 4.72
C SER A 79 18.39 -19.98 3.64
N GLU A 80 18.02 -20.25 2.39
CA GLU A 80 18.86 -20.09 1.22
C GLU A 80 18.24 -19.08 0.25
N LEU A 81 18.89 -17.93 0.08
CA LEU A 81 18.43 -16.85 -0.78
C LEU A 81 19.21 -16.86 -2.10
N ILE A 82 18.64 -17.51 -3.11
CA ILE A 82 19.23 -17.70 -4.45
C ILE A 82 19.15 -16.41 -5.27
N TYR A 83 18.03 -15.67 -5.16
CA TYR A 83 17.76 -14.43 -5.88
C TYR A 83 17.56 -13.26 -4.91
N PRO A 84 18.64 -12.69 -4.33
CA PRO A 84 18.54 -11.68 -3.29
C PRO A 84 17.97 -10.33 -3.75
N SER A 85 18.04 -10.03 -5.05
CA SER A 85 17.49 -8.80 -5.62
C SER A 85 16.03 -8.93 -6.08
N SER A 86 15.44 -10.12 -5.99
CA SER A 86 14.07 -10.38 -6.42
C SER A 86 13.20 -10.75 -5.23
N MET A 87 11.92 -10.38 -5.29
CA MET A 87 10.94 -10.73 -4.27
C MET A 87 9.62 -11.15 -4.91
N LEU A 88 9.00 -12.20 -4.36
CA LEU A 88 7.63 -12.55 -4.66
C LEU A 88 6.70 -11.71 -3.77
N LEU A 89 5.77 -10.97 -4.35
CA LEU A 89 4.67 -10.34 -3.63
C LEU A 89 3.38 -11.13 -3.87
N VAL A 90 2.77 -11.60 -2.80
CA VAL A 90 1.45 -12.22 -2.81
C VAL A 90 0.45 -11.23 -2.23
N VAL A 91 -0.52 -10.81 -3.03
CA VAL A 91 -1.62 -9.93 -2.62
C VAL A 91 -2.84 -10.78 -2.31
N ASN A 92 -3.10 -11.01 -1.03
CA ASN A 92 -4.22 -11.79 -0.56
C ASN A 92 -5.40 -10.90 -0.16
N GLY A 93 -6.59 -11.48 -0.29
CA GLY A 93 -7.84 -10.93 0.23
C GLY A 93 -7.91 -10.98 1.76
N GLY A 94 -9.13 -11.18 2.26
CA GLY A 94 -9.42 -11.26 3.69
C GLY A 94 -10.22 -10.06 4.17
N SER A 95 -10.17 -9.80 5.48
CA SER A 95 -10.94 -8.73 6.12
C SER A 95 -10.04 -7.91 7.04
N ASN A 96 -10.46 -6.69 7.35
CA ASN A 96 -9.91 -5.90 8.44
C ASN A 96 -9.98 -6.63 9.79
N ASP A 97 -10.86 -7.64 9.88
CA ASP A 97 -11.04 -8.50 11.06
C ASP A 97 -10.11 -9.73 11.06
N SER A 98 -9.47 -10.09 9.95
CA SER A 98 -8.57 -11.25 9.87
C SER A 98 -7.13 -10.87 10.25
N GLN A 99 -6.44 -11.79 10.90
CA GLN A 99 -4.99 -11.73 11.15
C GLN A 99 -4.32 -12.91 10.45
N PRO A 100 -3.05 -12.79 10.04
CA PRO A 100 -2.31 -13.91 9.48
C PRO A 100 -2.22 -15.04 10.51
N ASP A 101 -2.47 -16.26 10.07
CA ASP A 101 -2.41 -17.43 10.91
C ASP A 101 -1.21 -18.34 10.59
N LYS A 102 -1.21 -19.56 11.14
CA LYS A 102 -0.12 -20.52 10.93
C LYS A 102 -0.07 -21.04 9.49
N GLU A 103 -1.23 -21.17 8.83
CA GLU A 103 -1.33 -21.66 7.46
C GLU A 103 -0.78 -20.62 6.48
N ASP A 104 -1.10 -19.33 6.71
CA ASP A 104 -0.49 -18.20 5.98
C ASP A 104 1.03 -18.21 6.12
N MET A 105 1.53 -18.39 7.36
CA MET A 105 2.96 -18.43 7.63
C MET A 105 3.66 -19.60 6.93
N GLU A 106 3.08 -20.80 6.98
CA GLU A 106 3.61 -21.99 6.31
C GLU A 106 3.62 -21.83 4.79
N LEU A 107 2.57 -21.24 4.23
CA LEU A 107 2.49 -20.93 2.80
C LEU A 107 3.57 -19.92 2.39
N GLY A 108 3.72 -18.81 3.12
CA GLY A 108 4.73 -17.78 2.84
C GLY A 108 6.16 -18.32 2.86
N LEU A 109 6.50 -19.11 3.88
CA LEU A 109 7.81 -19.79 3.98
C LEU A 109 8.04 -20.75 2.82
N LYS A 110 7.03 -21.54 2.46
CA LYS A 110 7.11 -22.50 1.35
C LYS A 110 7.32 -21.78 0.02
N LEU A 111 6.60 -20.67 -0.23
CA LEU A 111 6.75 -19.87 -1.44
C LEU A 111 8.12 -19.21 -1.52
N ALA A 112 8.64 -18.68 -0.40
CA ALA A 112 10.00 -18.13 -0.33
C ALA A 112 11.05 -19.18 -0.70
N ASN A 113 10.93 -20.40 -0.15
CA ASN A 113 11.86 -21.50 -0.45
C ASN A 113 11.76 -21.99 -1.89
N LEU A 114 10.55 -22.21 -2.40
CA LEU A 114 10.35 -22.72 -3.75
C LEU A 114 10.78 -21.71 -4.83
N SER A 115 10.61 -20.41 -4.56
CA SER A 115 11.06 -19.36 -5.47
C SER A 115 12.56 -19.08 -5.37
N GLY A 116 13.23 -19.48 -4.27
CA GLY A 116 14.60 -19.10 -3.97
C GLY A 116 14.77 -17.60 -3.73
N SER A 117 13.69 -16.89 -3.42
CA SER A 117 13.64 -15.44 -3.23
C SER A 117 12.89 -15.09 -1.94
N ALA A 118 13.05 -13.86 -1.45
CA ALA A 118 12.19 -13.41 -0.37
C ALA A 118 10.73 -13.35 -0.84
N CYS A 119 9.78 -13.60 0.07
CA CYS A 119 8.36 -13.50 -0.22
C CYS A 119 7.74 -12.45 0.71
N ALA A 120 6.86 -11.61 0.20
CA ALA A 120 6.02 -10.72 0.97
C ALA A 120 4.56 -11.10 0.78
N MET A 121 3.80 -11.28 1.87
CA MET A 121 2.36 -11.50 1.83
C MET A 121 1.64 -10.27 2.37
N LEU A 122 0.90 -9.61 1.50
CA LEU A 122 0.04 -8.48 1.82
C LEU A 122 -1.40 -8.99 1.94
N SER A 123 -2.03 -8.77 3.09
CA SER A 123 -3.44 -9.13 3.31
C SER A 123 -4.33 -7.89 3.42
N GLN A 124 -5.64 -8.12 3.49
CA GLN A 124 -6.64 -7.05 3.70
C GLN A 124 -6.70 -6.11 2.49
N VAL A 125 -6.62 -6.69 1.30
CA VAL A 125 -6.81 -6.02 0.01
C VAL A 125 -7.99 -6.71 -0.72
N PRO A 126 -9.17 -6.09 -0.79
CA PRO A 126 -9.50 -4.72 -0.37
C PRO A 126 -9.59 -4.55 1.16
N ASN A 127 -9.51 -3.30 1.64
CA ASN A 127 -9.59 -2.97 3.06
C ASN A 127 -11.04 -2.97 3.57
N GLN A 128 -11.61 -4.16 3.66
CA GLN A 128 -13.03 -4.42 3.83
C GLN A 128 -13.36 -4.99 5.21
N PRO A 129 -14.63 -5.00 5.66
CA PRO A 129 -15.83 -4.51 4.98
C PRO A 129 -15.91 -2.98 4.91
N LEU A 130 -16.61 -2.44 3.90
CA LEU A 130 -16.91 -1.00 3.75
C LEU A 130 -18.37 -0.78 3.32
N TYR A 131 -18.87 0.46 3.43
CA TYR A 131 -20.20 0.89 2.95
C TYR A 131 -21.35 -0.07 3.30
N ASP A 132 -21.63 -0.23 4.60
CA ASP A 132 -22.65 -1.14 5.14
C ASP A 132 -22.32 -2.62 4.97
N GLY A 133 -21.07 -3.01 5.27
CA GLY A 133 -20.69 -4.42 5.37
C GLY A 133 -20.27 -5.07 4.04
N LYS A 134 -20.19 -4.31 2.95
CA LYS A 134 -19.84 -4.84 1.61
C LYS A 134 -18.43 -5.36 1.57
N ARG A 135 -18.25 -6.44 0.80
CA ARG A 135 -17.00 -7.17 0.63
C ARG A 135 -16.83 -7.59 -0.83
N GLU A 136 -15.60 -7.81 -1.25
CA GLU A 136 -15.20 -8.37 -2.53
C GLU A 136 -15.96 -7.73 -3.71
N ASP A 137 -16.58 -8.56 -4.54
CA ASP A 137 -17.32 -8.15 -5.74
C ASP A 137 -18.49 -7.20 -5.43
N ASP A 138 -19.15 -7.33 -4.27
CA ASP A 138 -20.24 -6.41 -3.89
C ASP A 138 -19.70 -5.01 -3.60
N LEU A 139 -18.52 -4.93 -2.96
CA LEU A 139 -17.82 -3.67 -2.75
C LEU A 139 -17.29 -3.09 -4.07
N ILE A 140 -16.76 -3.93 -4.97
CA ILE A 140 -16.32 -3.51 -6.31
C ILE A 140 -17.51 -2.98 -7.12
N ALA A 141 -18.62 -3.71 -7.16
CA ALA A 141 -19.82 -3.32 -7.90
C ALA A 141 -20.40 -1.99 -7.39
N HIS A 142 -20.54 -1.86 -6.07
CA HIS A 142 -21.02 -0.62 -5.45
C HIS A 142 -20.16 0.60 -5.79
N THR A 143 -18.84 0.42 -5.75
CA THR A 143 -17.89 1.51 -6.04
C THR A 143 -17.81 1.82 -7.54
N PHE A 144 -18.04 0.84 -8.40
CA PHE A 144 -18.19 1.03 -9.84
C PHE A 144 -19.48 1.76 -10.20
N GLU A 145 -20.60 1.46 -9.53
CA GLU A 145 -21.86 2.22 -9.66
C GLU A 145 -21.63 3.70 -9.31
N LYS A 146 -20.93 3.99 -8.20
CA LYS A 146 -20.57 5.38 -7.84
C LYS A 146 -19.74 6.08 -8.91
N TYR A 147 -18.80 5.37 -9.54
CA TYR A 147 -18.06 5.91 -10.67
C TYR A 147 -18.98 6.25 -11.86
N LEU A 148 -19.90 5.36 -12.23
CA LEU A 148 -20.83 5.59 -13.34
C LEU A 148 -21.80 6.75 -13.06
N GLU A 149 -22.26 6.89 -11.81
CA GLU A 149 -23.14 7.96 -11.37
C GLU A 149 -22.45 9.33 -11.37
N LEU A 150 -21.20 9.39 -10.88
CA LEU A 150 -20.51 10.64 -10.58
C LEU A 150 -19.49 11.05 -11.64
N GLY A 151 -19.08 10.13 -12.52
CA GLY A 151 -17.98 10.33 -13.46
C GLY A 151 -16.60 10.50 -12.81
N ASP A 152 -16.48 10.24 -11.50
CA ASP A 152 -15.25 10.40 -10.72
C ASP A 152 -14.54 9.05 -10.56
N ALA A 153 -13.49 8.83 -11.34
CA ALA A 153 -12.72 7.58 -11.33
C ALA A 153 -12.09 7.26 -9.96
N THR A 154 -11.90 8.25 -9.07
CA THR A 154 -11.35 8.00 -7.73
C THR A 154 -12.29 7.18 -6.83
N TRP A 155 -13.53 6.92 -7.28
CA TRP A 155 -14.42 5.96 -6.65
C TRP A 155 -14.11 4.51 -6.96
N LEU A 156 -13.36 4.19 -8.02
CA LEU A 156 -13.05 2.79 -8.35
C LEU A 156 -12.18 2.15 -7.25
N LEU A 157 -12.69 1.13 -6.55
CA LEU A 157 -11.99 0.40 -5.49
C LEU A 157 -10.67 -0.22 -5.95
N LEU A 158 -10.56 -0.56 -7.24
CA LEU A 158 -9.34 -1.12 -7.81
C LEU A 158 -8.14 -0.18 -7.68
N LEU A 159 -8.36 1.14 -7.61
CA LEU A 159 -7.29 2.13 -7.45
C LEU A 159 -6.58 2.03 -6.09
N PRO A 160 -7.28 2.13 -4.93
CA PRO A 160 -6.63 1.91 -3.64
C PRO A 160 -6.10 0.48 -3.50
N MET A 161 -6.70 -0.54 -4.14
CA MET A 161 -6.14 -1.89 -4.12
C MET A 161 -4.75 -1.94 -4.77
N VAL A 162 -4.58 -1.37 -5.97
CA VAL A 162 -3.27 -1.30 -6.63
C VAL A 162 -2.27 -0.50 -5.80
N ASN A 163 -2.69 0.64 -5.25
CA ASN A 163 -1.79 1.46 -4.42
C ASN A 163 -1.37 0.71 -3.15
N SER A 164 -2.21 -0.17 -2.59
CA SER A 164 -1.83 -1.01 -1.45
C SER A 164 -0.68 -1.97 -1.79
N ALA A 165 -0.70 -2.57 -2.99
CA ALA A 165 0.40 -3.40 -3.48
C ALA A 165 1.69 -2.60 -3.69
N ILE A 166 1.59 -1.38 -4.26
CA ILE A 166 2.75 -0.48 -4.42
C ILE A 166 3.36 -0.13 -3.06
N LYS A 167 2.54 0.23 -2.07
CA LYS A 167 3.03 0.55 -0.72
C LYS A 167 3.58 -0.64 0.03
N ALA A 168 3.10 -1.86 -0.26
CA ALA A 168 3.74 -3.07 0.24
C ALA A 168 5.12 -3.30 -0.39
N MET A 169 5.29 -3.06 -1.70
CA MET A 169 6.60 -3.11 -2.35
C MET A 169 7.56 -2.07 -1.77
N ASP A 170 7.12 -0.81 -1.63
CA ASP A 170 7.89 0.28 -1.01
C ASP A 170 8.36 -0.13 0.40
N THR A 171 7.42 -0.58 1.25
CA THR A 171 7.72 -1.02 2.62
C THR A 171 8.67 -2.21 2.63
N ALA A 172 8.46 -3.22 1.78
CA ALA A 172 9.32 -4.40 1.74
C ALA A 172 10.75 -4.03 1.30
N GLN A 173 10.93 -3.16 0.30
CA GLN A 173 12.24 -2.69 -0.11
C GLN A 173 12.96 -1.94 1.03
N ILE A 174 12.26 -0.99 1.67
CA ILE A 174 12.82 -0.23 2.80
C ILE A 174 13.19 -1.18 3.94
N PHE A 175 12.29 -2.09 4.30
CA PHE A 175 12.51 -3.04 5.38
C PHE A 175 13.72 -3.96 5.12
N MET A 176 13.80 -4.55 3.93
CA MET A 176 14.90 -5.45 3.55
C MET A 176 16.24 -4.73 3.53
N ASP A 177 16.29 -3.50 3.03
CA ASP A 177 17.50 -2.69 2.98
C ASP A 177 17.96 -2.29 4.40
N GLN A 178 17.06 -1.70 5.19
CA GLN A 178 17.41 -1.19 6.53
C GLN A 178 17.72 -2.30 7.53
N THR A 179 16.97 -3.41 7.50
CA THR A 179 17.06 -4.46 8.51
C THR A 179 18.06 -5.54 8.13
N LEU A 180 18.09 -5.93 6.85
CA LEU A 180 18.84 -7.10 6.38
C LEU A 180 19.99 -6.72 5.43
N GLN A 181 20.12 -5.45 5.05
CA GLN A 181 21.12 -4.96 4.10
C GLN A 181 21.01 -5.65 2.73
N ILE A 182 19.77 -5.97 2.32
CA ILE A 182 19.44 -6.62 1.05
C ILE A 182 18.64 -5.65 0.18
N THR A 183 19.20 -5.28 -0.98
CA THR A 183 18.51 -4.42 -1.95
C THR A 183 17.64 -5.23 -2.90
N VAL A 184 16.32 -5.19 -2.68
CA VAL A 184 15.31 -5.74 -3.60
C VAL A 184 15.05 -4.76 -4.75
N LYS A 185 15.10 -5.24 -6.00
CA LYS A 185 14.96 -4.46 -7.23
C LYS A 185 13.77 -4.87 -8.06
N ASP A 186 13.48 -6.17 -8.09
CA ASP A 186 12.50 -6.77 -8.98
C ASP A 186 11.42 -7.49 -8.17
N PHE A 187 10.18 -7.37 -8.63
CA PHE A 187 9.04 -8.07 -8.03
C PHE A 187 8.36 -8.97 -9.06
N VAL A 188 7.99 -10.18 -8.61
CA VAL A 188 6.95 -10.98 -9.25
C VAL A 188 5.72 -10.86 -8.37
N ILE A 189 4.56 -10.54 -8.95
CA ILE A 189 3.33 -10.30 -8.20
C ILE A 189 2.28 -11.35 -8.57
N THR A 190 1.59 -11.88 -7.58
CA THR A 190 0.48 -12.82 -7.74
C THR A 190 -0.57 -12.59 -6.64
N GLY A 191 -1.76 -13.16 -6.82
CA GLY A 191 -2.88 -12.99 -5.90
C GLY A 191 -4.17 -12.72 -6.65
#